data_AF-A0A662RPD9-F1
#
_entry.id   AF-A0A662RPD9-F1
#
_cell.length_a   1.000
_cell.length_b   1.000
_cell.length_c   1.000
_cell.angle_alpha   90.00
_cell.angle_beta   90.00
_cell.angle_gamma   90.00
#
_symmetry.space_group_name_H-M   'P 1'
#
loop_
_entity.id
_entity.type
_entity.pdbx_description
1 polymer ?
#
loop_
_entity_poly.entity_id
_entity_poly.type
_entity_poly.pdbx_seq_one_letter_code
_entity_poly.pdbx_strand_id
1 'polypeptide(L)' 'MWAEFLNTHAEVHAFVHGIYAGLTEWKGIDSETMKNPDVIKEPHYAKGGYILGTFLKIAIILLIGKSMM' A
#
# COMPACT_ATOMS: atom_id res chain seq x y z
N MET A 1 -7.46 -25.85 -0.58
CA MET A 1 -8.26 -24.75 -0.03
C MET A 1 -7.55 -23.47 -0.44
N TRP A 2 -8.08 -22.77 -1.44
CA TRP A 2 -7.51 -21.50 -1.89
C TRP A 2 -7.65 -20.52 -0.73
N ALA A 3 -6.57 -19.88 -0.29
CA ALA A 3 -6.67 -18.78 0.65
C ALA A 3 -7.40 -17.63 -0.08
N GLU A 4 -8.56 -17.23 0.43
CA GLU A 4 -9.32 -16.12 -0.15
C GLU A 4 -8.54 -14.82 0.05
N PHE A 5 -8.20 -14.14 -1.04
CA PHE A 5 -7.42 -12.89 -1.02
C PHE A 5 -8.26 -11.75 -0.44
N LEU A 6 -7.71 -11.00 0.53
CA LEU A 6 -8.39 -9.88 1.21
C LEU A 6 -9.70 -10.29 1.90
N ASN A 7 -9.71 -11.43 2.57
CA ASN A 7 -10.92 -11.98 3.16
C ASN A 7 -11.11 -11.56 4.62
N THR A 8 -10.02 -11.21 5.31
CA THR A 8 -10.08 -10.79 6.71
C THR A 8 -9.86 -9.28 6.87
N HIS A 9 -10.38 -8.74 7.97
CA HIS A 9 -10.17 -7.34 8.32
C HIS A 9 -8.68 -6.99 8.41
N ALA A 10 -7.85 -7.87 8.98
CA ALA A 10 -6.42 -7.64 9.14
C ALA A 10 -5.70 -7.55 7.77
N GLU A 11 -6.05 -8.42 6.82
CA GLU A 11 -5.48 -8.39 5.47
C GLU A 11 -5.84 -7.10 4.74
N VAL A 12 -7.11 -6.70 4.78
CA VAL A 12 -7.58 -5.45 4.16
C VAL A 12 -6.91 -4.25 4.82
N HIS A 13 -6.86 -4.20 6.15
CA HIS A 13 -6.28 -3.08 6.88
C HIS A 13 -4.77 -2.96 6.61
N ALA A 14 -4.04 -4.08 6.60
CA ALA A 14 -2.63 -4.12 6.22
C ALA A 14 -2.41 -3.67 4.78
N PHE A 15 -3.25 -4.11 3.85
CA PHE A 15 -3.19 -3.70 2.44
C PHE A 15 -3.41 -2.20 2.26
N VAL A 16 -4.40 -1.61 2.93
CA VAL A 16 -4.69 -0.17 2.87
C VAL A 16 -3.54 0.65 3.46
N HIS A 17 -2.95 0.20 4.58
CA HIS A 17 -1.74 0.81 5.13
C HIS A 17 -0.57 0.80 4.14
N GLY A 18 -0.43 -0.32 3.42
CA GLY A 18 0.49 -0.43 2.29
C GLY A 18 0.26 0.65 1.23
N ILE A 19 -0.98 0.75 0.71
CA ILE A 19 -1.32 1.74 -0.33
C ILE A 19 -1.00 3.15 0.14
N TYR A 20 -1.40 3.48 1.37
CA TYR A 20 -1.13 4.79 1.96
C TYR A 20 0.38 5.08 1.96
N ALA A 21 1.19 4.16 2.50
CA ALA A 21 2.64 4.31 2.52
C ALA A 21 3.24 4.41 1.11
N GLY A 22 2.72 3.67 0.13
CA GLY A 22 3.17 3.74 -1.27
C GLY A 22 2.88 5.09 -1.94
N LEU A 23 1.82 5.78 -1.51
CA LEU A 23 1.47 7.12 -1.97
C LEU A 23 2.31 8.20 -1.29
N THR A 24 2.53 8.11 0.02
CA THR A 24 3.20 9.17 0.80
C THR A 24 4.71 9.01 0.84
N GLU A 25 5.21 7.79 1.02
CA GLU A 25 6.63 7.51 1.21
C GLU A 25 7.35 7.20 -0.11
N TRP A 26 8.68 7.30 -0.08
CA TRP A 26 9.55 6.98 -1.22
C TRP A 26 10.62 5.92 -0.89
N LYS A 27 10.92 5.72 0.39
CA LYS A 27 12.01 4.85 0.87
C LYS A 27 11.54 3.49 1.37
N GLY A 28 10.30 3.11 1.08
CA GLY A 28 9.64 1.92 1.64
C GLY A 28 8.55 2.29 2.65
N ILE A 29 7.95 1.26 3.24
CA ILE A 29 6.94 1.40 4.29
C ILE A 29 7.63 1.91 5.56
N ASP A 30 7.10 2.99 6.14
CA ASP A 30 7.68 3.61 7.32
C ASP A 30 7.55 2.72 8.57
N SER A 31 8.39 3.02 9.57
CA SER A 31 8.47 2.22 10.80
C SER A 31 7.19 2.27 11.63
N GLU A 32 6.40 3.33 11.57
CA GLU A 32 5.15 3.43 12.34
C GLU A 32 4.08 2.55 11.71
N THR A 33 3.96 2.57 10.38
CA THR A 33 3.08 1.64 9.65
C THR A 33 3.46 0.18 9.93
N MET A 34 4.76 -0.13 9.99
CA MET A 34 5.24 -1.48 10.32
C MET A 34 5.00 -1.89 11.79
N LYS A 35 4.64 -0.97 12.69
CA LYS A 35 4.23 -1.27 14.07
C LYS A 35 2.74 -1.59 14.20
N ASN A 36 1.94 -1.39 13.15
CA ASN A 36 0.51 -1.70 13.20
C ASN A 36 0.32 -3.22 13.40
N PRO A 37 -0.49 -3.67 14.38
CA PRO A 37 -0.71 -5.10 14.66
C PRO A 37 -1.14 -5.92 13.45
N ASP A 38 -1.98 -5.36 12.57
CA ASP A 38 -2.48 -6.03 11.37
C ASP A 38 -1.40 -6.13 10.28
N VAL A 39 -0.54 -5.11 10.17
CA VAL A 39 0.61 -5.12 9.25
C VAL A 39 1.67 -6.12 9.71
N ILE A 40 1.90 -6.24 11.02
CA ILE A 40 2.81 -7.25 11.59
C ILE A 40 2.29 -8.66 11.30
N LYS A 41 0.97 -8.86 11.44
CA LYS A 41 0.32 -10.14 11.19
C LYS A 41 0.35 -10.50 9.70
N GLU A 42 0.09 -9.54 8.83
CA GLU A 42 -0.10 -9.72 7.39
C GLU A 42 0.86 -8.83 6.55
N PRO A 43 2.19 -8.96 6.70
CA PRO A 43 3.15 -8.00 6.12
C PRO A 43 3.21 -8.05 4.60
N HIS A 44 2.79 -9.15 3.99
CA HIS A 44 2.78 -9.32 2.55
C HIS A 44 1.64 -8.52 1.89
N TYR A 45 0.49 -8.36 2.56
CA TYR A 45 -0.57 -7.47 2.12
C TYR A 45 -0.13 -6.01 2.19
N ALA A 46 0.55 -5.59 3.25
CA ALA A 46 1.12 -4.25 3.31
C ALA A 46 2.15 -3.98 2.21
N LYS A 47 3.03 -4.95 1.90
CA LYS A 47 3.96 -4.84 0.77
C LYS A 47 3.24 -4.75 -0.58
N GLY A 48 2.22 -5.58 -0.80
CA GLY A 48 1.41 -5.54 -2.01
C GLY A 48 0.71 -4.19 -2.18
N GLY A 49 0.13 -3.68 -1.09
CA GLY A 49 -0.46 -2.35 -1.04
C GLY A 49 0.55 -1.25 -1.37
N TYR A 50 1.77 -1.31 -0.81
CA TYR A 50 2.83 -0.34 -1.08
C TYR A 50 3.18 -0.26 -2.57
N ILE A 51 3.38 -1.40 -3.22
CA ILE A 51 3.67 -1.45 -4.65
C ILE A 51 2.52 -0.82 -5.46
N LEU A 52 1.27 -1.17 -5.14
CA LEU A 52 0.10 -0.59 -5.80
C LEU A 52 0.02 0.93 -5.58
N GLY A 53 0.21 1.39 -4.34
CA GLY A 53 0.23 2.81 -3.99
C GLY A 53 1.31 3.60 -4.73
N THR A 54 2.51 3.03 -4.88
CA THR A 54 3.60 3.66 -5.64
C THR A 54 3.25 3.78 -7.13
N PHE A 55 2.64 2.76 -7.74
CA PHE A 55 2.18 2.87 -9.13
C PHE A 55 1.08 3.92 -9.29
N LEU A 56 0.11 3.99 -8.36
CA LEU A 56 -0.92 5.02 -8.35
C LEU A 56 -0.31 6.42 -8.24
N LYS A 57 0.68 6.61 -7.37
CA LYS A 57 1.43 7.88 -7.24
C LYS A 57 2.05 8.30 -8.56
N ILE A 58 2.74 7.39 -9.24
CA ILE A 58 3.36 7.65 -10.55
C ILE A 58 2.28 8.01 -11.58
N ALA A 59 1.17 7.26 -11.62
CA ALA A 59 0.07 7.56 -12.53
C ALA A 59 -0.53 8.96 -12.28
N ILE A 60 -0.73 9.35 -11.01
CA ILE A 60 -1.22 10.68 -10.63
C ILE A 60 -0.24 11.76 -11.11
N ILE A 61 1.06 11.58 -10.88
CA ILE A 61 2.10 12.53 -11.31
C ILE A 61 2.09 12.69 -12.84
N LEU A 62 2.00 11.59 -13.59
CA LEU A 62 1.93 11.61 -15.06
C LEU A 62 0.68 12.31 -15.58
N LEU A 63 -0.48 12.07 -14.94
CA LEU A 63 -1.75 12.71 -15.32
C LEU A 63 -1.73 14.22 -15.04
N ILE A 64 -1.20 14.63 -13.89
CA ILE A 64 -1.03 16.05 -13.55
C ILE A 64 -0.06 16.71 -14.53
N GLY A 65 1.10 16.08 -14.77
CA GLY A 65 2.10 16.60 -15.71
C GLY A 65 1.54 16.76 -17.12
N LYS A 66 0.74 15.79 -17.60
CA LYS A 66 0.04 15.89 -18.88
C LYS A 66 -1.01 17.01 -18.89
N SER A 67 -1.71 17.26 -17.79
CA SER A 67 -2.72 18.32 -17.72
C SER A 67 -2.11 19.73 -17.67
N MET A 68 -0.85 19.85 -17.28
CA MET A 68 -0.13 21.13 -17.18
C MET A 68 0.64 21.51 -18.45
N MET A 69 0.71 20.59 -19.43
CA MET A 69 1.39 20.78 -20.72
C MET A 69 0.36 21.01 -21.83
#